data_AF-A0A6B3SHK1-F1
#
_entry.id   AF-A0A6B3SHK1-F1
#
_cell.length_a   1.000
_cell.length_b   1.000
_cell.length_c   1.000
_cell.angle_alpha   90.00
_cell.angle_beta   90.00
_cell.angle_gamma   90.00
#
_symmetry.space_group_name_H-M   'P 1'
#
loop_
_entity.id
_entity.type
_entity.pdbx_description
1 polymer ?
#
loop_
_entity_poly.entity_id
_entity_poly.type
_entity_poly.pdbx_seq_one_letter_code
_entity_poly.pdbx_strand_id
1 'polypeptide(L)'
;MQVLSQTGATASAVPGAQAEMFTAQPAEDPPKRRTPPKTVTRDVPVVDGSMFPLNDDVSPDRFWAVFVSGASAYYDAKGLSELGQAIGVVADKLVSRVILLLRTHLRRGGKLFIDSGAYGAFTAWDKGKAASPLADFAEVFATYDQVIDDLSPALMDNVMLVMPDVLRNPEWSLQLLQEHRKKILGYIDRGIHAVVPAQRGPVPAGETVNRVARILGTRRFTVGIPSAAAAMSLADIATIRHDRFHILGRGSMGLPLFQRTYAFLEQNPGALVSADANRLRTNMPEVSYRHAELRDEFDGTEWSGPFDDTEIICDLLDQRNMLTKRQVEMLAQAYGITDRATVLQWIKAHKSGNGLRELLEEIDPELDWLWHYALRASLGEAAKKALSARLRAVAVSDVFDAMEAA
;
A
#
# COMPACT_ATOMS: atom_id res chain seq x y z
N MET A 1 24.77 76.14 42.86
CA MET A 1 23.86 75.75 41.77
C MET A 1 23.05 74.56 42.27
N GLN A 2 21.88 74.77 42.90
CA GLN A 2 20.56 74.98 42.26
C GLN A 2 20.10 73.73 41.49
N VAL A 3 18.92 73.14 41.63
CA VAL A 3 17.75 73.25 42.54
C VAL A 3 17.02 71.90 42.38
N LEU A 4 16.53 71.32 43.48
CA LEU A 4 15.44 70.34 43.47
C LEU A 4 14.21 71.04 44.08
N SER A 5 13.11 71.14 43.34
CA SER A 5 11.77 71.52 43.82
C SER A 5 10.73 70.77 42.97
N GLN A 6 10.01 69.82 43.57
CA GLN A 6 8.58 69.94 43.94
C GLN A 6 7.66 70.41 42.80
N THR A 7 6.66 69.59 42.45
CA THR A 7 5.23 69.77 42.78
C THR A 7 4.39 68.64 42.18
N GLY A 8 3.37 68.19 42.91
CA GLY A 8 2.29 67.36 42.38
C GLY A 8 1.04 68.21 42.08
N ALA A 9 0.06 67.61 41.39
CA ALA A 9 -1.38 67.69 41.68
C ALA A 9 -2.26 67.29 40.47
N THR A 10 -3.13 66.30 40.70
CA THR A 10 -4.56 66.17 40.34
C THR A 10 -5.08 66.37 38.91
N ALA A 11 -5.59 65.24 38.38
CA ALA A 11 -6.94 64.99 37.82
C ALA A 11 -7.63 66.01 36.88
N SER A 12 -7.98 65.55 35.67
CA SER A 12 -9.26 65.85 35.01
C SER A 12 -9.55 64.82 33.92
N ALA A 13 -10.68 64.11 34.03
CA ALA A 13 -11.29 63.32 32.97
C ALA A 13 -12.34 64.16 32.23
N VAL A 14 -12.40 64.10 30.90
CA VAL A 14 -13.63 63.91 30.08
C VAL A 14 -13.22 63.55 28.61
N PRO A 15 -14.12 63.11 27.69
CA PRO A 15 -13.88 61.93 26.87
C PRO A 15 -13.90 62.26 25.36
N GLY A 16 -13.71 61.23 24.53
CA GLY A 16 -14.18 61.26 23.14
C GLY A 16 -13.10 61.45 22.10
N ALA A 17 -12.58 60.33 21.61
CA ALA A 17 -12.17 60.21 20.22
C ALA A 17 -12.41 58.76 19.82
N GLN A 18 -13.40 58.57 18.95
CA GLN A 18 -13.69 57.30 18.29
C GLN A 18 -12.44 56.86 17.51
N ALA A 19 -11.92 55.69 17.85
CA ALA A 19 -10.94 55.00 17.04
C ALA A 19 -11.69 54.13 16.02
N GLU A 20 -12.01 54.71 14.85
CA GLU A 20 -12.19 53.91 13.64
C GLU A 20 -10.80 53.57 13.10
N MET A 21 -10.26 52.43 13.52
CA MET A 21 -9.10 51.81 12.87
C MET A 21 -9.43 50.37 12.50
N PHE A 22 -9.47 50.14 11.19
CA PHE A 22 -9.06 48.92 10.51
C PHE A 22 -9.67 47.59 11.00
N THR A 23 -10.78 47.20 10.37
CA THR A 23 -11.06 45.78 10.08
C THR A 23 -11.53 45.62 8.65
N ALA A 24 -10.60 45.69 7.70
CA ALA A 24 -10.77 45.03 6.41
C ALA A 24 -9.92 43.76 6.47
N GLN A 25 -10.55 42.62 6.77
CA GLN A 25 -9.92 41.33 6.53
C GLN A 25 -9.69 41.20 5.02
N PRO A 26 -8.49 40.81 4.56
CA PRO A 26 -8.29 40.51 3.16
C PRO A 26 -9.23 39.36 2.78
N ALA A 27 -10.01 39.55 1.72
CA ALA A 27 -10.83 38.50 1.15
C ALA A 27 -9.91 37.32 0.78
N GLU A 28 -10.06 36.19 1.48
CA GLU A 28 -9.44 34.94 1.07
C GLU A 28 -10.02 34.56 -0.29
N ASP A 29 -9.16 34.42 -1.30
CA ASP A 29 -9.55 33.88 -2.58
C ASP A 29 -10.26 32.54 -2.35
N PRO A 30 -11.46 32.30 -2.93
CA PRO A 30 -12.14 31.03 -2.78
C PRO A 30 -11.21 29.90 -3.27
N PRO A 31 -11.16 28.77 -2.55
CA PRO A 31 -10.28 27.67 -2.91
C PRO A 31 -10.56 27.26 -4.36
N LYS A 32 -9.51 27.28 -5.20
CA LYS A 32 -9.61 26.87 -6.60
C LYS A 32 -10.12 25.42 -6.65
N ARG A 33 -11.40 25.24 -7.01
CA ARG A 33 -11.98 23.91 -7.27
C ARG A 33 -11.09 23.15 -8.25
N ARG A 34 -10.58 21.99 -7.82
CA ARG A 34 -9.83 21.10 -8.69
C ARG A 34 -10.77 20.61 -9.79
N THR A 35 -10.40 20.82 -11.05
CA THR A 35 -11.12 20.22 -12.17
C THR A 35 -10.92 18.71 -12.16
N PRO A 36 -11.98 17.92 -12.42
CA PRO A 36 -11.84 16.47 -12.54
C PRO A 36 -10.78 16.13 -13.60
N PRO A 37 -9.95 15.10 -13.37
CA PRO A 37 -9.10 14.59 -14.44
C PRO A 37 -10.01 14.26 -15.62
N LYS A 38 -9.65 14.72 -16.82
CA LYS A 38 -10.35 14.27 -18.02
C LYS A 38 -10.25 12.76 -18.03
N THR A 39 -11.39 12.07 -17.97
CA THR A 39 -11.47 10.63 -18.18
C THR A 39 -10.89 10.37 -19.56
N VAL A 40 -9.61 10.01 -19.61
CA VAL A 40 -9.01 9.53 -20.84
C VAL A 40 -9.53 8.11 -20.95
N THR A 41 -10.64 7.94 -21.67
CA THR A 41 -10.97 6.65 -22.28
C THR A 41 -9.76 6.28 -23.11
N ARG A 42 -8.86 5.48 -22.51
CA ARG A 42 -7.83 4.82 -23.27
C ARG A 42 -8.58 3.76 -24.03
N ASP A 43 -8.76 3.98 -25.32
CA ASP A 43 -9.10 2.90 -26.24
C ASP A 43 -8.05 1.81 -26.00
N VAL A 44 -8.43 0.78 -25.25
CA VAL A 44 -7.67 -0.46 -25.21
C VAL A 44 -7.88 -1.02 -26.60
N PRO A 45 -6.85 -1.06 -27.47
CA PRO A 45 -7.03 -1.67 -28.77
C PRO A 45 -7.52 -3.10 -28.51
N VAL A 46 -8.72 -3.41 -29.00
CA VAL A 46 -9.18 -4.79 -29.11
C VAL A 46 -8.22 -5.45 -30.09
N VAL A 47 -7.23 -6.17 -29.55
CA VAL A 47 -6.38 -7.02 -30.36
C VAL A 47 -7.25 -8.21 -30.74
N ASP A 48 -7.92 -8.12 -31.88
CA ASP A 48 -8.66 -9.25 -32.41
C ASP A 48 -7.67 -10.38 -32.79
N GLY A 49 -8.13 -11.63 -32.70
CA GLY A 49 -7.34 -12.81 -33.08
C GLY A 49 -6.99 -12.88 -34.57
N SER A 50 -7.29 -11.84 -35.38
CA SER A 50 -6.97 -11.81 -36.81
C SER A 50 -5.56 -11.28 -37.10
N MET A 51 -4.95 -10.52 -36.18
CA MET A 51 -3.54 -10.08 -36.34
C MET A 51 -2.51 -11.16 -35.99
N PHE A 52 -2.90 -12.16 -35.20
CA PHE A 52 -2.07 -13.31 -34.83
C PHE A 52 -2.98 -14.53 -34.83
N PRO A 53 -2.94 -15.40 -35.87
CA PRO A 53 -3.81 -16.57 -35.93
C PRO A 53 -3.42 -17.50 -34.78
N LEU A 54 -4.17 -17.39 -33.70
CA LEU A 54 -4.05 -18.22 -32.53
C LEU A 54 -4.59 -19.62 -32.85
N ASN A 55 -3.99 -20.65 -32.25
CA ASN A 55 -4.67 -21.93 -32.10
C ASN A 55 -5.71 -21.90 -30.95
N ASP A 56 -5.68 -20.87 -30.09
CA ASP A 56 -6.65 -20.59 -29.02
C ASP A 56 -6.66 -19.09 -28.63
N ASP A 57 -7.83 -18.47 -28.47
CA ASP A 57 -7.92 -17.09 -27.95
C ASP A 57 -7.27 -16.93 -26.56
N VAL A 58 -6.43 -15.90 -26.37
CA VAL A 58 -5.94 -15.48 -25.05
C VAL A 58 -7.07 -14.73 -24.35
N SER A 59 -8.10 -15.46 -23.92
CA SER A 59 -9.19 -14.90 -23.11
C SER A 59 -8.66 -14.40 -21.76
N PRO A 60 -9.19 -13.29 -21.22
CA PRO A 60 -9.00 -12.90 -19.82
C PRO A 60 -9.20 -14.07 -18.82
N ASP A 61 -10.04 -15.04 -19.16
CA ASP A 61 -10.30 -16.26 -18.36
C ASP A 61 -9.05 -17.15 -18.15
N ARG A 62 -7.98 -16.93 -18.93
CA ARG A 62 -6.70 -17.63 -18.74
C ARG A 62 -5.87 -17.08 -17.58
N PHE A 63 -6.21 -15.91 -17.05
CA PHE A 63 -5.53 -15.33 -15.90
C PHE A 63 -6.16 -15.84 -14.61
N TRP A 64 -5.39 -16.62 -13.84
CA TRP A 64 -5.78 -17.08 -12.51
C TRP A 64 -5.93 -15.90 -11.51
N ALA A 65 -5.13 -14.84 -11.68
CA ALA A 65 -5.29 -13.59 -10.94
C ALA A 65 -4.59 -12.41 -11.63
N VAL A 66 -5.16 -11.22 -11.45
CA VAL A 66 -4.53 -9.94 -11.77
C VAL A 66 -4.50 -9.09 -10.50
N PHE A 67 -3.33 -8.97 -9.87
CA PHE A 67 -3.17 -8.28 -8.59
C PHE A 67 -3.15 -6.77 -8.77
N VAL A 68 -3.79 -6.03 -7.86
CA VAL A 68 -3.68 -4.58 -7.79
C VAL A 68 -2.44 -4.21 -6.98
N SER A 69 -1.32 -4.00 -7.68
CA SER A 69 -0.02 -3.66 -7.09
C SER A 69 0.08 -2.23 -6.60
N GLY A 70 0.91 -2.04 -5.57
CA GLY A 70 1.18 -0.74 -4.95
C GLY A 70 0.39 -0.50 -3.66
N ALA A 71 -0.40 -1.47 -3.23
CA ALA A 71 -1.29 -1.38 -2.08
C ALA A 71 -0.59 -1.64 -0.74
N SER A 72 0.66 -1.20 -0.57
CA SER A 72 1.39 -1.40 0.71
C SER A 72 0.98 -0.40 1.80
N ALA A 73 0.29 0.69 1.43
CA ALA A 73 -0.30 1.61 2.39
C ALA A 73 -1.63 1.05 2.93
N TYR A 74 -1.87 1.19 4.23
CA TYR A 74 -2.99 0.56 4.93
C TYR A 74 -4.36 0.86 4.30
N TYR A 75 -4.67 2.13 4.02
CA TYR A 75 -5.99 2.50 3.50
C TYR A 75 -6.19 2.15 2.02
N ASP A 76 -5.10 2.11 1.25
CA ASP A 76 -5.17 1.60 -0.12
C ASP A 76 -5.45 0.09 -0.10
N ALA A 77 -4.77 -0.68 0.76
CA ALA A 77 -5.07 -2.10 0.97
C ALA A 77 -6.48 -2.33 1.51
N LYS A 78 -6.97 -1.48 2.43
CA LYS A 78 -8.28 -1.63 3.08
C LYS A 78 -9.39 -1.52 2.04
N GLY A 79 -9.39 -0.48 1.22
CA GLY A 79 -10.41 -0.32 0.18
C GLY A 79 -10.43 -1.47 -0.81
N LEU A 80 -9.25 -1.92 -1.26
CA LEU A 80 -9.16 -3.09 -2.14
C LEU A 80 -9.62 -4.39 -1.47
N SER A 81 -9.33 -4.56 -0.18
CA SER A 81 -9.75 -5.75 0.58
C SER A 81 -11.25 -5.81 0.79
N GLU A 82 -11.90 -4.66 1.03
CA GLU A 82 -13.35 -4.55 1.18
C GLU A 82 -14.09 -4.93 -0.11
N LEU A 83 -13.50 -4.65 -1.27
CA LEU A 83 -13.98 -5.11 -2.58
C LEU A 83 -13.59 -6.55 -2.93
N GLY A 84 -12.84 -7.26 -2.07
CA GLY A 84 -12.37 -8.62 -2.38
C GLY A 84 -11.35 -8.70 -3.51
N GLN A 85 -10.72 -7.59 -3.89
CA GLN A 85 -9.73 -7.54 -4.98
C GLN A 85 -8.51 -8.41 -4.68
N ALA A 86 -7.84 -8.92 -5.72
CA ALA A 86 -6.51 -9.51 -5.57
C ALA A 86 -5.49 -8.38 -5.25
N ILE A 87 -4.79 -8.45 -4.11
CA ILE A 87 -3.95 -7.36 -3.62
C ILE A 87 -2.46 -7.63 -3.92
N GLY A 88 -1.75 -6.62 -4.42
CA GLY A 88 -0.29 -6.65 -4.60
C GLY A 88 0.44 -5.66 -3.68
N VAL A 89 1.36 -6.15 -2.86
CA VAL A 89 2.15 -5.36 -1.91
C VAL A 89 3.65 -5.63 -2.02
N VAL A 90 4.47 -4.87 -1.30
CA VAL A 90 5.94 -5.04 -1.25
C VAL A 90 6.36 -5.28 0.20
N ALA A 91 7.16 -6.34 0.42
CA ALA A 91 7.53 -6.82 1.75
C ALA A 91 8.16 -5.74 2.65
N ASP A 92 9.15 -5.02 2.13
CA ASP A 92 9.92 -3.98 2.86
C ASP A 92 9.08 -2.75 3.28
N LYS A 93 7.83 -2.66 2.82
CA LYS A 93 6.89 -1.58 3.15
C LYS A 93 5.79 -2.02 4.11
N LEU A 94 5.72 -3.31 4.45
CA LEU A 94 4.67 -3.81 5.31
C LEU A 94 4.94 -3.45 6.77
N VAL A 95 3.89 -2.99 7.43
CA VAL A 95 3.86 -2.79 8.89
C VAL A 95 2.83 -3.75 9.49
N SER A 96 2.93 -4.04 10.79
CA SER A 96 2.11 -5.05 11.48
C SER A 96 0.62 -4.93 11.21
N ARG A 97 0.10 -3.70 11.20
CA ARG A 97 -1.33 -3.43 10.92
C ARG A 97 -1.74 -3.82 9.49
N VAL A 98 -0.88 -3.59 8.50
CA VAL A 98 -1.13 -4.01 7.11
C VAL A 98 -1.08 -5.54 7.04
N ILE A 99 -0.12 -6.19 7.72
CA ILE A 99 -0.04 -7.65 7.79
C ILE A 99 -1.34 -8.25 8.36
N LEU A 100 -1.89 -7.70 9.44
CA LEU A 100 -3.17 -8.15 10.02
C LEU A 100 -4.34 -7.98 9.06
N LEU A 101 -4.40 -6.87 8.33
CA LEU A 101 -5.39 -6.63 7.29
C LEU A 101 -5.27 -7.67 6.17
N LEU A 102 -4.06 -7.94 5.68
CA LEU A 102 -3.81 -8.93 4.62
C LEU A 102 -4.15 -10.35 5.06
N ARG A 103 -3.89 -10.71 6.32
CA ARG A 103 -4.33 -12.01 6.89
C ARG A 103 -5.85 -12.11 6.92
N THR A 104 -6.54 -11.02 7.27
CA THR A 104 -8.00 -10.96 7.25
C THR A 104 -8.54 -11.10 5.83
N HIS A 105 -7.92 -10.42 4.86
CA HIS A 105 -8.22 -10.54 3.43
C HIS A 105 -8.12 -11.99 2.94
N LEU A 106 -7.00 -12.67 3.25
CA LEU A 106 -6.79 -14.07 2.90
C LEU A 106 -7.83 -15.00 3.54
N ARG A 107 -8.17 -14.79 4.81
CA ARG A 107 -9.21 -15.58 5.51
C ARG A 107 -10.60 -15.44 4.89
N ARG A 108 -10.87 -14.35 4.17
CA ARG A 108 -12.10 -14.13 3.39
C ARG A 108 -12.03 -14.73 1.98
N GLY A 109 -10.96 -15.45 1.65
CA GLY A 109 -10.75 -16.05 0.33
C GLY A 109 -10.05 -15.12 -0.68
N GLY A 110 -9.63 -13.93 -0.24
CA GLY A 110 -8.88 -13.00 -1.08
C GLY A 110 -7.52 -13.57 -1.55
N LYS A 111 -6.97 -13.00 -2.61
CA LYS A 111 -5.65 -13.35 -3.15
C LYS A 111 -4.61 -12.29 -2.82
N LEU A 112 -3.37 -12.71 -2.59
CA LEU A 112 -2.26 -11.84 -2.22
C LEU A 112 -1.00 -12.13 -3.03
N PHE A 113 -0.39 -11.07 -3.56
CA PHE A 113 0.94 -11.07 -4.16
C PHE A 113 1.87 -10.18 -3.34
N ILE A 114 3.04 -10.70 -2.97
CA ILE A 114 4.05 -9.96 -2.19
C ILE A 114 5.36 -9.92 -2.98
N ASP A 115 5.66 -8.74 -3.53
CA ASP A 115 6.96 -8.43 -4.11
C ASP A 115 8.04 -8.37 -3.01
N SER A 116 9.26 -8.79 -3.34
CA SER A 116 10.41 -8.74 -2.44
C SER A 116 10.93 -7.31 -2.23
N GLY A 117 10.64 -6.39 -3.15
CA GLY A 117 11.16 -5.03 -3.13
C GLY A 117 12.54 -4.88 -3.78
N ALA A 118 13.05 -5.94 -4.42
CA ALA A 118 14.36 -5.93 -5.09
C ALA A 118 14.52 -4.78 -6.09
N TYR A 119 13.46 -4.40 -6.82
CA TYR A 119 13.47 -3.24 -7.70
C TYR A 119 13.68 -1.91 -6.98
N GLY A 120 13.09 -1.75 -5.79
CA GLY A 120 13.26 -0.58 -4.94
C GLY A 120 14.70 -0.46 -4.45
N ALA A 121 15.26 -1.56 -3.92
CA ALA A 121 16.65 -1.64 -3.46
C ALA A 121 17.64 -1.31 -4.58
N PHE A 122 17.49 -1.94 -5.75
CA PHE A 122 18.31 -1.67 -6.92
C PHE A 122 18.24 -0.19 -7.35
N THR A 123 17.04 0.39 -7.41
CA THR A 123 16.86 1.79 -7.81
C THR A 123 17.49 2.76 -6.81
N ALA A 124 17.46 2.44 -5.51
CA ALA A 124 18.10 3.24 -4.48
C ALA A 124 19.63 3.20 -4.62
N TRP A 125 20.21 2.01 -4.86
CA TRP A 125 21.63 1.83 -5.11
C TRP A 125 22.10 2.54 -6.39
N ASP A 126 21.39 2.37 -7.51
CA ASP A 126 21.70 3.01 -8.80
C ASP A 126 21.72 4.55 -8.70
N LYS A 127 20.95 5.11 -7.76
CA LYS A 127 20.90 6.55 -7.43
C LYS A 127 21.88 6.98 -6.33
N GLY A 128 22.75 6.08 -5.85
CA GLY A 128 23.70 6.36 -4.77
C GLY A 128 23.07 6.56 -3.38
N LYS A 129 21.82 6.11 -3.19
CA LYS A 129 21.07 6.23 -1.92
C LYS A 129 21.16 4.98 -1.03
N ALA A 130 21.75 3.90 -1.54
CA ALA A 130 21.97 2.66 -0.81
C ALA A 130 23.37 2.11 -1.10
N ALA A 131 23.96 1.42 -0.12
CA ALA A 131 25.29 0.83 -0.24
C ALA A 131 25.31 -0.46 -1.08
N SER A 132 24.17 -1.14 -1.22
CA SER A 132 24.04 -2.43 -1.91
C SER A 132 22.78 -2.44 -2.79
N PRO A 133 22.81 -3.10 -3.97
CA PRO A 133 21.63 -3.33 -4.79
C PRO A 133 20.72 -4.45 -4.26
N LEU A 134 21.16 -5.19 -3.23
CA LEU A 134 20.44 -6.31 -2.66
C LEU A 134 19.40 -5.83 -1.64
N ALA A 135 18.20 -6.41 -1.72
CA ALA A 135 17.24 -6.33 -0.63
C ALA A 135 17.73 -7.16 0.57
N ASP A 136 17.27 -6.82 1.77
CA ASP A 136 17.51 -7.65 2.96
C ASP A 136 16.55 -8.86 2.93
N PHE A 137 17.02 -9.97 2.35
CA PHE A 137 16.18 -11.16 2.22
C PHE A 137 15.87 -11.84 3.55
N ALA A 138 16.64 -11.58 4.62
CA ALA A 138 16.28 -12.07 5.94
C ALA A 138 15.02 -11.37 6.45
N GLU A 139 14.95 -10.04 6.31
CA GLU A 139 13.74 -9.26 6.64
C GLU A 139 12.56 -9.57 5.72
N VAL A 140 12.81 -9.76 4.42
CA VAL A 140 11.77 -10.15 3.45
C VAL A 140 11.15 -11.49 3.83
N PHE A 141 11.95 -12.52 4.13
CA PHE A 141 11.42 -13.81 4.54
C PHE A 141 10.71 -13.75 5.90
N ALA A 142 11.22 -12.96 6.85
CA ALA A 142 10.52 -12.75 8.12
C ALA A 142 9.14 -12.11 7.91
N THR A 143 9.03 -11.18 6.96
CA THR A 143 7.76 -10.55 6.59
C THR A 143 6.82 -11.56 5.92
N TYR A 144 7.34 -12.39 5.02
CA TYR A 144 6.55 -13.47 4.40
C TYR A 144 5.98 -14.42 5.44
N ASP A 145 6.83 -14.89 6.37
CA ASP A 145 6.42 -15.76 7.47
C ASP A 145 5.30 -15.12 8.30
N GLN A 146 5.46 -13.85 8.72
CA GLN A 146 4.43 -13.13 9.49
C GLN A 146 3.06 -13.06 8.77
N VAL A 147 3.05 -12.96 7.45
CA VAL A 147 1.79 -12.92 6.67
C VAL A 147 1.16 -14.31 6.58
N ILE A 148 1.95 -15.36 6.37
CA ILE A 148 1.44 -16.72 6.12
C ILE A 148 1.29 -17.58 7.38
N ASP A 149 1.83 -17.14 8.51
CA ASP A 149 1.73 -17.84 9.78
C ASP A 149 0.26 -17.98 10.21
N ASP A 150 -0.07 -19.16 10.74
CA ASP A 150 -1.42 -19.60 11.12
C ASP A 150 -2.49 -19.56 10.01
N LEU A 151 -2.12 -19.41 8.73
CA LEU A 151 -3.06 -19.62 7.65
C LEU A 151 -3.32 -21.13 7.47
N SER A 152 -4.57 -21.49 7.18
CA SER A 152 -4.92 -22.88 6.88
C SER A 152 -4.31 -23.29 5.54
N PRO A 153 -4.00 -24.59 5.34
CA PRO A 153 -3.44 -25.08 4.07
C PRO A 153 -4.29 -24.71 2.84
N ALA A 154 -5.62 -24.65 2.99
CA ALA A 154 -6.54 -24.30 1.91
C ALA A 154 -6.38 -22.87 1.38
N LEU A 155 -5.77 -21.97 2.16
CA LEU A 155 -5.55 -20.57 1.78
C LEU A 155 -4.17 -20.31 1.18
N MET A 156 -3.26 -21.28 1.22
CA MET A 156 -1.87 -21.09 0.77
C MET A 156 -1.76 -20.86 -0.74
N ASP A 157 -2.64 -21.49 -1.53
CA ASP A 157 -2.72 -21.31 -2.99
C ASP A 157 -3.14 -19.88 -3.37
N ASN A 158 -3.75 -19.11 -2.46
CA ASN A 158 -4.06 -17.70 -2.69
C ASN A 158 -2.87 -16.76 -2.50
N VAL A 159 -1.69 -17.26 -2.14
CA VAL A 159 -0.50 -16.46 -1.85
C VAL A 159 0.56 -16.66 -2.93
N MET A 160 1.07 -15.55 -3.47
CA MET A 160 2.24 -15.51 -4.32
C MET A 160 3.35 -14.70 -3.66
N LEU A 161 4.56 -15.25 -3.62
CA LEU A 161 5.74 -14.61 -3.03
C LEU A 161 6.85 -14.50 -4.08
N VAL A 162 7.43 -13.32 -4.25
CA VAL A 162 8.57 -13.14 -5.15
C VAL A 162 9.85 -13.61 -4.49
N MET A 163 10.50 -14.60 -5.10
CA MET A 163 11.74 -15.19 -4.61
C MET A 163 12.93 -14.26 -4.84
N PRO A 164 14.04 -14.46 -4.09
CA PRO A 164 15.20 -13.60 -4.18
C PRO A 164 15.78 -13.47 -5.59
N ASP A 165 16.14 -12.25 -5.97
CA ASP A 165 16.82 -11.95 -7.22
C ASP A 165 17.72 -10.71 -7.10
N VAL A 166 18.65 -10.60 -8.04
CA VAL A 166 19.55 -9.44 -8.19
C VAL A 166 19.38 -8.90 -9.59
N LEU A 167 18.73 -7.76 -9.72
CA LEU A 167 18.42 -7.18 -11.04
C LEU A 167 19.67 -7.05 -11.91
N ARG A 168 19.58 -7.55 -13.14
CA ARG A 168 20.65 -7.57 -14.15
C ARG A 168 21.85 -8.45 -13.80
N ASN A 169 21.75 -9.29 -12.77
CA ASN A 169 22.80 -10.23 -12.39
C ASN A 169 22.21 -11.63 -12.19
N PRO A 170 21.98 -12.38 -13.28
CA PRO A 170 21.30 -13.67 -13.23
C PRO A 170 22.11 -14.71 -12.42
N GLU A 171 23.44 -14.66 -12.45
CA GLU A 171 24.27 -15.61 -11.72
C GLU A 171 24.18 -15.40 -10.20
N TRP A 172 24.18 -14.14 -9.75
CA TRP A 172 23.96 -13.83 -8.33
C TRP A 172 22.54 -14.20 -7.89
N SER A 173 21.55 -14.03 -8.78
CA SER A 173 20.18 -14.49 -8.51
C SER A 173 20.14 -16.01 -8.31
N LEU A 174 20.82 -16.79 -9.15
CA LEU A 174 20.93 -18.25 -8.98
C LEU A 174 21.63 -18.64 -7.67
N GLN A 175 22.67 -17.91 -7.27
CA GLN A 175 23.35 -18.12 -5.98
C GLN A 175 22.42 -17.87 -4.79
N LEU A 176 21.64 -16.78 -4.80
CA LEU A 176 20.65 -16.50 -3.75
C LEU A 176 19.57 -17.59 -3.68
N LEU A 177 19.11 -18.10 -4.83
CA LEU A 177 18.16 -19.22 -4.85
C LEU A 177 18.76 -20.49 -4.26
N GLN A 178 20.05 -20.75 -4.50
CA GLN A 178 20.76 -21.89 -3.92
C GLN A 178 20.93 -21.72 -2.40
N GLU A 179 21.33 -20.53 -1.95
CA GLU A 179 21.49 -20.17 -0.54
C GLU A 179 20.18 -20.34 0.23
N HIS A 180 19.09 -19.83 -0.32
CA HIS A 180 17.77 -19.85 0.34
C HIS A 180 16.90 -21.04 -0.07
N ARG A 181 17.46 -22.03 -0.80
CA ARG A 181 16.74 -23.18 -1.37
C ARG A 181 15.78 -23.83 -0.39
N LYS A 182 16.24 -24.11 0.83
CA LYS A 182 15.43 -24.78 1.88
C LYS A 182 14.18 -23.96 2.22
N LYS A 183 14.31 -22.64 2.34
CA LYS A 183 13.21 -21.74 2.70
C LYS A 183 12.19 -21.66 1.55
N ILE A 184 12.67 -21.50 0.33
CA ILE A 184 11.85 -21.46 -0.90
C ILE A 184 11.05 -22.74 -1.06
N LEU A 185 11.69 -23.90 -0.89
CA LEU A 185 10.99 -25.19 -0.94
C LEU A 185 9.93 -25.33 0.15
N GLY A 186 10.19 -24.80 1.36
CA GLY A 186 9.19 -24.75 2.43
C GLY A 186 7.91 -24.01 2.03
N TYR A 187 8.01 -22.94 1.25
CA TYR A 187 6.82 -22.26 0.72
C TYR A 187 6.11 -23.08 -0.37
N ILE A 188 6.87 -23.65 -1.31
CA ILE A 188 6.33 -24.49 -2.38
C ILE A 188 5.62 -25.72 -1.81
N ASP A 189 6.18 -26.35 -0.77
CA ASP A 189 5.60 -27.52 -0.11
C ASP A 189 4.31 -27.20 0.65
N ARG A 190 4.16 -25.95 1.11
CA ARG A 190 2.91 -25.44 1.70
C ARG A 190 1.85 -25.09 0.65
N GLY A 191 2.15 -25.17 -0.64
CA GLY A 191 1.24 -24.82 -1.73
C GLY A 191 1.28 -23.35 -2.15
N ILE A 192 2.26 -22.57 -1.66
CA ILE A 192 2.42 -21.16 -2.03
C ILE A 192 3.08 -21.05 -3.41
N HIS A 193 2.63 -20.10 -4.23
CA HIS A 193 3.25 -19.81 -5.52
C HIS A 193 4.55 -18.99 -5.32
N ALA A 194 5.68 -19.68 -5.30
CA ALA A 194 7.00 -19.06 -5.30
C ALA A 194 7.34 -18.54 -6.71
N VAL A 195 7.24 -17.22 -6.92
CA VAL A 195 7.56 -16.57 -8.19
C VAL A 195 9.06 -16.34 -8.29
N VAL A 196 9.74 -17.02 -9.21
CA VAL A 196 11.17 -16.81 -9.47
C VAL A 196 11.32 -15.90 -10.69
N PRO A 197 11.84 -14.66 -10.53
CA PRO A 197 12.04 -13.75 -11.65
C PRO A 197 12.99 -14.31 -12.69
N ALA A 198 12.52 -14.46 -13.92
CA ALA A 198 13.37 -14.78 -15.05
C ALA A 198 14.14 -13.51 -15.46
N GLN A 199 15.46 -13.63 -15.55
CA GLN A 199 16.33 -12.53 -15.94
C GLN A 199 17.01 -12.83 -17.26
N ARG A 200 17.21 -11.78 -18.06
CA ARG A 200 18.07 -11.83 -19.24
C ARG A 200 19.52 -12.04 -18.79
N GLY A 201 20.23 -12.88 -19.52
CA GLY A 201 21.62 -13.21 -19.24
C GLY A 201 22.39 -13.65 -20.48
N PRO A 202 23.59 -14.22 -20.29
CA PRO A 202 24.41 -14.74 -21.38
C PRO A 202 23.85 -16.04 -21.98
N VAL A 203 22.88 -16.67 -21.32
CA VAL A 203 22.17 -17.86 -21.81
C VAL A 203 20.69 -17.55 -22.03
N PRO A 204 19.99 -18.29 -22.92
CA PRO A 204 18.56 -18.12 -23.14
C PRO A 204 17.74 -18.27 -21.85
N ALA A 205 16.62 -17.56 -21.74
CA ALA A 205 15.82 -17.57 -20.52
C ALA A 205 15.30 -18.97 -20.13
N GLY A 206 14.97 -19.83 -21.10
CA GLY A 206 14.58 -21.22 -20.85
C GLY A 206 15.69 -22.05 -20.19
N GLU A 207 16.95 -21.82 -20.56
CA GLU A 207 18.12 -22.46 -19.93
C GLU A 207 18.24 -22.01 -18.46
N THR A 208 18.05 -20.72 -18.19
CA THR A 208 18.02 -20.18 -16.81
C THR A 208 16.91 -20.82 -15.99
N VAL A 209 15.69 -20.94 -16.53
CA VAL A 209 14.58 -21.62 -15.85
C VAL A 209 14.91 -23.10 -15.57
N ASN A 210 15.61 -23.79 -16.47
CA ASN A 210 16.08 -25.15 -16.23
C ASN A 210 17.16 -25.23 -15.14
N ARG A 211 18.01 -24.22 -15.00
CA ARG A 211 18.97 -24.11 -13.88
C ARG A 211 18.23 -23.91 -12.55
N VAL A 212 17.23 -23.03 -12.52
CA VAL A 212 16.37 -22.85 -11.34
C VAL A 212 15.71 -24.17 -10.94
N ALA A 213 15.14 -24.90 -11.90
CA ALA A 213 14.52 -26.20 -11.64
C ALA A 213 15.51 -27.22 -11.07
N ARG A 214 16.77 -27.21 -11.53
CA ARG A 214 17.85 -28.05 -10.97
C ARG A 214 18.23 -27.63 -9.55
N ILE A 215 18.38 -26.34 -9.30
CA ILE A 215 18.68 -25.78 -7.97
C ILE A 215 17.59 -26.19 -6.99
N LEU A 216 16.31 -25.95 -7.33
CA LEU A 216 15.20 -26.27 -6.44
C LEU A 216 14.90 -27.77 -6.40
N GLY A 217 15.24 -28.52 -7.46
CA GLY A 217 14.87 -29.93 -7.60
C GLY A 217 13.38 -30.14 -7.94
N THR A 218 12.73 -29.10 -8.45
CA THR A 218 11.29 -29.12 -8.80
C THR A 218 10.97 -28.04 -9.83
N ARG A 219 9.86 -28.20 -10.55
CA ARG A 219 9.25 -27.18 -11.43
C ARG A 219 7.97 -26.59 -10.86
N ARG A 220 7.63 -26.84 -9.59
CA ARG A 220 6.40 -26.33 -8.98
C ARG A 220 6.41 -24.82 -8.70
N PHE A 221 7.52 -24.13 -8.95
CA PHE A 221 7.61 -22.67 -8.84
C PHE A 221 6.87 -21.97 -9.99
N THR A 222 6.70 -20.66 -9.91
CA THR A 222 6.10 -19.84 -10.97
C THR A 222 7.18 -19.00 -11.63
N VAL A 223 7.21 -18.92 -12.96
CA VAL A 223 8.22 -18.12 -13.67
C VAL A 223 7.76 -16.66 -13.75
N GLY A 224 8.53 -15.75 -13.15
CA GLY A 224 8.29 -14.31 -13.23
C GLY A 224 8.80 -13.73 -14.56
N ILE A 225 7.91 -13.28 -15.44
CA ILE A 225 8.24 -12.66 -16.73
C ILE A 225 8.22 -11.14 -16.59
N PRO A 226 9.33 -10.42 -16.81
CA PRO A 226 9.32 -8.98 -16.71
C PRO A 226 8.47 -8.34 -17.82
N SER A 227 7.58 -7.42 -17.44
CA SER A 227 6.72 -6.70 -18.40
C SER A 227 7.50 -5.69 -19.26
N ALA A 228 8.70 -5.27 -18.82
CA ALA A 228 9.50 -4.25 -19.49
C ALA A 228 10.29 -4.83 -20.67
N ALA A 229 10.15 -4.22 -21.85
CA ALA A 229 10.79 -4.69 -23.08
C ALA A 229 12.32 -4.79 -23.00
N ALA A 230 12.95 -3.81 -22.35
CA ALA A 230 14.39 -3.79 -22.16
C ALA A 230 14.92 -4.90 -21.24
N ALA A 231 14.05 -5.48 -20.39
CA ALA A 231 14.46 -6.48 -19.40
C ALA A 231 14.61 -7.88 -20.01
N MET A 232 13.83 -8.23 -21.04
CA MET A 232 13.91 -9.52 -21.71
C MET A 232 13.26 -9.46 -23.09
N SER A 233 13.90 -10.03 -24.12
CA SER A 233 13.37 -10.04 -25.50
C SER A 233 12.23 -11.06 -25.67
N LEU A 234 11.39 -10.90 -26.70
CA LEU A 234 10.35 -11.88 -27.01
C LEU A 234 10.95 -13.25 -27.41
N ALA A 235 12.07 -13.22 -28.14
CA ALA A 235 12.79 -14.44 -28.53
C ALA A 235 13.29 -15.21 -27.29
N ASP A 236 13.82 -14.51 -26.29
CA ASP A 236 14.23 -15.14 -25.02
C ASP A 236 13.02 -15.73 -24.29
N ILE A 237 11.92 -14.99 -24.18
CA ILE A 237 10.68 -15.45 -23.53
C ILE A 237 10.17 -16.73 -24.21
N ALA A 238 10.19 -16.78 -25.54
CA ALA A 238 9.73 -17.93 -26.32
C ALA A 238 10.57 -19.20 -26.10
N THR A 239 11.78 -19.09 -25.52
CA THR A 239 12.58 -20.27 -25.13
C THR A 239 12.10 -20.94 -23.84
N ILE A 240 11.25 -20.27 -23.06
CA ILE A 240 10.81 -20.78 -21.77
C ILE A 240 9.75 -21.87 -21.97
N ARG A 241 9.92 -22.99 -21.27
CA ARG A 241 8.91 -24.04 -21.16
C ARG A 241 8.51 -24.20 -19.70
N HIS A 242 7.28 -23.89 -19.34
CA HIS A 242 6.77 -23.99 -17.96
C HIS A 242 5.25 -24.02 -17.96
N ASP A 243 4.65 -24.54 -16.89
CA ASP A 243 3.21 -24.61 -16.69
C ASP A 243 2.62 -23.41 -15.93
N ARG A 244 3.45 -22.46 -15.47
CA ARG A 244 3.03 -21.38 -14.57
C ARG A 244 3.88 -20.13 -14.80
N PHE A 245 3.20 -19.03 -15.09
CA PHE A 245 3.82 -17.74 -15.34
C PHE A 245 3.17 -16.63 -14.50
N HIS A 246 3.98 -15.67 -14.10
CA HIS A 246 3.54 -14.44 -13.48
C HIS A 246 4.18 -13.26 -14.19
N ILE A 247 3.39 -12.30 -14.66
CA ILE A 247 3.88 -11.12 -15.36
C ILE A 247 4.19 -10.01 -14.34
N LEU A 248 5.47 -9.61 -14.26
CA LEU A 248 5.99 -8.65 -13.28
C LEU A 248 5.99 -7.19 -13.79
N GLY A 249 5.29 -6.30 -13.09
CA GLY A 249 5.38 -4.84 -13.10
C GLY A 249 4.21 -4.07 -13.72
N ARG A 250 3.56 -4.62 -14.75
CA ARG A 250 2.42 -4.01 -15.45
C ARG A 250 1.45 -5.08 -15.92
N GLY A 251 0.17 -4.92 -15.57
CA GLY A 251 -0.92 -5.81 -15.97
C GLY A 251 -2.00 -5.14 -16.85
N SER A 252 -1.82 -3.88 -17.27
CA SER A 252 -2.66 -3.34 -18.35
C SER A 252 -2.27 -4.03 -19.66
N MET A 253 -3.14 -4.89 -20.18
CA MET A 253 -2.98 -5.68 -21.41
C MET A 253 -2.95 -4.82 -22.68
N GLY A 254 -1.96 -3.92 -22.79
CA GLY A 254 -1.63 -3.28 -24.05
C GLY A 254 -0.89 -4.23 -24.98
N LEU A 255 -0.83 -3.88 -26.27
CA LEU A 255 -0.15 -4.68 -27.31
C LEU A 255 1.23 -5.22 -26.91
N PRO A 256 2.13 -4.47 -26.24
CA PRO A 256 3.43 -5.00 -25.83
C PRO A 256 3.36 -6.11 -24.77
N LEU A 257 2.38 -6.04 -23.86
CA LEU A 257 2.16 -7.09 -22.86
C LEU A 257 1.52 -8.32 -23.49
N PHE A 258 0.55 -8.10 -24.38
CA PHE A 258 -0.06 -9.16 -25.18
C PHE A 258 0.99 -9.96 -25.96
N GLN A 259 1.90 -9.29 -26.68
CA GLN A 259 2.99 -9.94 -27.42
C GLN A 259 3.90 -10.78 -26.52
N ARG A 260 4.18 -10.33 -25.29
CA ARG A 260 4.97 -11.10 -24.32
C ARG A 260 4.24 -12.34 -23.84
N THR A 261 2.97 -12.18 -23.49
CA THR A 261 2.10 -13.28 -23.06
C THR A 261 1.99 -14.33 -24.16
N TYR A 262 1.76 -13.90 -25.41
CA TYR A 262 1.74 -14.78 -26.58
C TYR A 262 3.05 -15.56 -26.74
N ALA A 263 4.20 -14.88 -26.63
CA ALA A 263 5.51 -15.49 -26.89
C ALA A 263 5.79 -16.73 -26.02
N PHE A 264 5.34 -16.76 -24.76
CA PHE A 264 5.46 -17.99 -23.94
C PHE A 264 4.23 -18.90 -24.06
N LEU A 265 3.02 -18.39 -24.27
CA LEU A 265 1.82 -19.23 -24.34
C LEU A 265 1.77 -20.11 -25.59
N GLU A 266 2.27 -19.63 -26.73
CA GLU A 266 2.36 -20.45 -27.96
C GLU A 266 3.13 -21.75 -27.72
N GLN A 267 4.10 -21.70 -26.82
CA GLN A 267 4.95 -22.82 -26.48
C GLN A 267 4.50 -23.57 -25.22
N ASN A 268 3.50 -23.05 -24.52
CA ASN A 268 2.98 -23.55 -23.24
C ASN A 268 1.44 -23.36 -23.18
N PRO A 269 0.66 -24.02 -24.06
CA PRO A 269 -0.75 -23.68 -24.28
C PRO A 269 -1.66 -23.89 -23.05
N GLY A 270 -1.28 -24.77 -22.13
CA GLY A 270 -1.99 -25.04 -20.89
C GLY A 270 -1.43 -24.33 -19.65
N ALA A 271 -0.52 -23.37 -19.81
CA ALA A 271 0.09 -22.72 -18.66
C ALA A 271 -0.87 -21.79 -17.93
N LEU A 272 -0.83 -21.81 -16.60
CA LEU A 272 -1.52 -20.86 -15.75
C LEU A 272 -0.79 -19.52 -15.77
N VAL A 273 -1.53 -18.43 -15.97
CA VAL A 273 -0.96 -17.09 -16.02
C VAL A 273 -1.53 -16.23 -14.89
N SER A 274 -0.67 -15.40 -14.32
CA SER A 274 -1.05 -14.34 -13.39
C SER A 274 -0.28 -13.07 -13.73
N ALA A 275 -0.70 -11.93 -13.21
CA ALA A 275 0.00 -10.67 -13.41
C ALA A 275 -0.15 -9.75 -12.20
N ASP A 276 0.86 -8.96 -11.92
CA ASP A 276 0.71 -7.83 -11.01
C ASP A 276 0.52 -6.54 -11.83
N ALA A 277 -0.61 -5.90 -11.59
CA ALA A 277 -1.08 -4.75 -12.32
C ALA A 277 -0.94 -3.50 -11.47
N ASN A 278 -0.24 -2.52 -12.01
CA ASN A 278 -0.05 -1.22 -11.36
C ASN A 278 -1.31 -0.33 -11.43
N ARG A 279 -2.51 -0.93 -11.35
CA ARG A 279 -3.82 -0.29 -11.47
C ARG A 279 -3.98 0.80 -10.43
N LEU A 280 -3.53 0.58 -9.19
CA LEU A 280 -3.65 1.60 -8.14
C LEU A 280 -2.84 2.86 -8.48
N ARG A 281 -1.60 2.71 -8.94
CA ARG A 281 -0.79 3.86 -9.37
C ARG A 281 -1.35 4.53 -10.62
N THR A 282 -1.85 3.75 -11.57
CA THR A 282 -2.44 4.30 -12.81
C THR A 282 -3.68 5.13 -12.53
N ASN A 283 -4.52 4.71 -11.57
CA ASN A 283 -5.74 5.42 -11.17
C ASN A 283 -5.55 6.31 -9.94
N MET A 284 -4.29 6.56 -9.53
CA MET A 284 -3.99 7.41 -8.40
C MET A 284 -4.55 8.84 -8.54
N PRO A 285 -4.54 9.47 -9.74
CA PRO A 285 -5.19 10.77 -9.93
C PRO A 285 -6.69 10.74 -9.61
N GLU A 286 -7.41 9.73 -10.11
CA GLU A 286 -8.86 9.53 -9.91
C GLU A 286 -9.17 9.27 -8.43
N VAL A 287 -8.42 8.37 -7.78
CA VAL A 287 -8.55 8.12 -6.34
C VAL A 287 -8.28 9.40 -5.53
N SER A 288 -7.28 10.18 -5.92
CA SER A 288 -6.96 11.44 -5.23
C SER A 288 -8.03 12.52 -5.43
N TYR A 289 -8.66 12.54 -6.60
CA TYR A 289 -9.78 13.42 -6.90
C TYR A 289 -11.01 13.02 -6.09
N ARG A 290 -11.41 11.74 -6.13
CA ARG A 290 -12.55 11.24 -5.35
C ARG A 290 -12.36 11.41 -3.85
N HIS A 291 -11.15 11.20 -3.35
CA HIS A 291 -10.81 11.48 -1.95
C HIS A 291 -10.97 12.97 -1.60
N ALA A 292 -10.64 13.89 -2.50
CA ALA A 292 -10.86 15.31 -2.27
C ALA A 292 -12.36 15.64 -2.23
N GLU A 293 -13.16 15.09 -3.15
CA GLU A 293 -14.63 15.26 -3.14
C GLU A 293 -15.25 14.77 -1.84
N LEU A 294 -14.90 13.55 -1.40
CA LEU A 294 -15.37 12.99 -0.13
C LEU A 294 -15.02 13.86 1.08
N ARG A 295 -13.85 14.52 1.05
CA ARG A 295 -13.45 15.45 2.13
C ARG A 295 -14.27 16.73 2.11
N ASP A 296 -14.52 17.29 0.92
CA ASP A 296 -15.32 18.50 0.75
C ASP A 296 -16.79 18.24 1.12
N GLU A 297 -17.32 17.05 0.80
CA GLU A 297 -18.66 16.60 1.21
C GLU A 297 -18.82 16.54 2.74
N PHE A 298 -17.75 16.18 3.45
CA PHE A 298 -17.74 16.05 4.91
C PHE A 298 -17.47 17.38 5.65
N ASP A 299 -16.97 18.43 4.99
CA ASP A 299 -16.61 19.69 5.67
C ASP A 299 -17.87 20.43 6.18
N GLY A 300 -18.33 20.07 7.38
CA GLY A 300 -19.48 20.66 8.06
C GLY A 300 -20.73 19.79 8.17
N THR A 301 -20.71 18.53 7.72
CA THR A 301 -21.86 17.59 7.79
C THR A 301 -21.55 16.41 8.72
N GLU A 302 -22.58 15.81 9.34
CA GLU A 302 -22.40 14.52 10.04
C GLU A 302 -22.15 13.42 9.01
N TRP A 303 -21.10 12.63 9.21
CA TRP A 303 -20.77 11.50 8.34
C TRP A 303 -21.83 10.42 8.49
N SER A 304 -22.31 9.89 7.37
CA SER A 304 -23.27 8.78 7.30
C SER A 304 -22.80 7.66 6.36
N GLY A 305 -21.49 7.61 6.09
CA GLY A 305 -20.91 6.62 5.18
C GLY A 305 -20.69 5.25 5.83
N PRO A 306 -19.92 4.36 5.17
CA PRO A 306 -19.87 2.93 5.52
C PRO A 306 -19.12 2.59 6.81
N PHE A 307 -18.67 3.57 7.58
CA PHE A 307 -17.99 3.37 8.85
C PHE A 307 -18.47 4.38 9.88
N ASP A 308 -18.49 3.96 11.14
CA ASP A 308 -18.85 4.82 12.28
C ASP A 308 -17.63 5.52 12.89
N ASP A 309 -17.84 6.39 13.88
CA ASP A 309 -16.73 7.10 14.51
C ASP A 309 -15.91 6.20 15.46
N THR A 310 -16.40 5.01 15.85
CA THR A 310 -15.66 4.03 16.65
C THR A 310 -14.46 3.57 15.84
N GLU A 311 -14.70 3.36 14.55
CA GLU A 311 -13.63 2.97 13.67
C GLU A 311 -12.62 4.11 13.38
N ILE A 312 -13.03 5.39 13.46
CA ILE A 312 -12.13 6.56 13.40
C ILE A 312 -11.26 6.64 14.65
N ILE A 313 -11.85 6.37 15.82
CA ILE A 313 -11.15 6.28 17.11
C ILE A 313 -10.09 5.20 17.06
N CYS A 314 -10.45 4.01 16.61
CA CYS A 314 -9.51 2.90 16.47
C CYS A 314 -8.32 3.32 15.58
N ASP A 315 -8.57 4.02 14.48
CA ASP A 315 -7.49 4.51 13.62
C ASP A 315 -6.58 5.53 14.29
N LEU A 316 -7.16 6.41 15.09
CA LEU A 316 -6.42 7.43 15.82
C LEU A 316 -5.52 6.82 16.91
N LEU A 317 -5.97 5.73 17.55
CA LEU A 317 -5.24 5.02 18.61
C LEU A 317 -4.23 4.00 18.08
N ASP A 318 -4.56 3.31 16.98
CA ASP A 318 -3.77 2.20 16.45
C ASP A 318 -2.71 2.65 15.43
N GLN A 319 -2.75 3.91 14.97
CA GLN A 319 -1.78 4.39 13.97
C GLN A 319 -0.71 5.31 14.54
N ARG A 320 0.55 4.97 14.22
CA ARG A 320 1.70 5.83 14.50
C ARG A 320 1.48 7.22 13.95
N ASN A 321 1.84 8.23 14.74
CA ASN A 321 1.80 9.63 14.35
C ASN A 321 0.41 10.17 14.01
N MET A 322 -0.69 9.50 14.39
CA MET A 322 -2.03 10.12 14.36
C MET A 322 -2.19 11.13 15.49
N LEU A 323 -1.79 10.74 16.69
CA LEU A 323 -1.63 11.65 17.82
C LEU A 323 -0.19 12.16 17.94
N THR A 324 -0.05 13.46 18.18
CA THR A 324 1.19 14.06 18.67
C THR A 324 1.44 13.63 20.13
N LYS A 325 2.70 13.74 20.59
CA LYS A 325 3.05 13.48 21.99
C LYS A 325 2.12 14.26 22.95
N ARG A 326 1.91 15.55 22.68
CA ARG A 326 1.05 16.43 23.49
C ARG A 326 -0.40 15.94 23.53
N GLN A 327 -0.93 15.45 22.40
CA GLN A 327 -2.29 14.92 22.37
C GLN A 327 -2.42 13.62 23.16
N VAL A 328 -1.41 12.75 23.15
CA VAL A 328 -1.39 11.55 24.02
C VAL A 328 -1.31 11.94 25.50
N GLU A 329 -0.53 12.97 25.85
CA GLU A 329 -0.46 13.50 27.22
C GLU A 329 -1.80 14.09 27.68
N MET A 330 -2.45 14.89 26.83
CA MET A 330 -3.79 15.44 27.09
C MET A 330 -4.83 14.33 27.26
N LEU A 331 -4.72 13.28 26.44
CA LEU A 331 -5.60 12.13 26.51
C LEU A 331 -5.45 11.39 27.85
N ALA A 332 -4.21 11.07 28.23
CA ALA A 332 -3.92 10.44 29.51
C ALA A 332 -4.43 11.29 30.70
N GLN A 333 -4.18 12.60 30.67
CA GLN A 333 -4.66 13.52 31.71
C GLN A 333 -6.19 13.51 31.81
N ALA A 334 -6.90 13.40 30.69
CA ALA A 334 -8.35 13.41 30.68
C ALA A 334 -8.95 12.12 31.27
N TYR A 335 -8.25 10.99 31.17
CA TYR A 335 -8.54 9.75 31.90
C TYR A 335 -8.03 9.76 33.35
N GLY A 336 -7.59 10.92 33.88
CA GLY A 336 -7.08 11.05 35.25
C GLY A 336 -5.67 10.49 35.45
N ILE A 337 -4.97 10.10 34.38
CA ILE A 337 -3.61 9.58 34.45
C ILE A 337 -2.63 10.75 34.47
N THR A 338 -2.11 11.04 35.66
CA THR A 338 -1.15 12.14 35.86
C THR A 338 0.27 11.65 36.14
N ASP A 339 0.47 10.35 36.39
CA ASP A 339 1.79 9.83 36.69
C ASP A 339 2.65 9.78 35.42
N ARG A 340 3.90 10.25 35.57
CA ARG A 340 4.80 10.41 34.42
C ARG A 340 5.19 9.07 33.78
N ALA A 341 5.24 7.98 34.54
CA ALA A 341 5.69 6.69 34.03
C ALA A 341 4.65 6.08 33.09
N THR A 342 3.37 6.07 33.49
CA THR A 342 2.24 5.58 32.70
C THR A 342 2.01 6.46 31.48
N VAL A 343 2.12 7.79 31.61
CA VAL A 343 2.03 8.68 30.44
C VAL A 343 3.13 8.38 29.41
N LEU A 344 4.37 8.12 29.86
CA LEU A 344 5.46 7.72 28.96
C LEU A 344 5.21 6.34 28.33
N GLN A 345 4.59 5.41 29.05
CA GLN A 345 4.16 4.12 28.52
C GLN A 345 3.14 4.30 27.40
N TRP A 346 2.13 5.17 27.59
CA TRP A 346 1.12 5.48 26.58
C TRP A 346 1.75 6.10 25.32
N ILE A 347 2.66 7.07 25.49
CA ILE A 347 3.40 7.67 24.38
C ILE A 347 4.22 6.61 23.64
N LYS A 348 4.87 5.69 24.37
CA LYS A 348 5.67 4.61 23.78
C LYS A 348 4.78 3.62 23.01
N ALA A 349 3.65 3.22 23.59
CA ALA A 349 2.67 2.35 22.95
C ALA A 349 2.18 2.98 21.63
N HIS A 350 1.71 4.22 21.66
CA HIS A 350 1.29 4.96 20.47
C HIS A 350 2.38 5.06 19.39
N LYS A 351 3.61 5.40 19.80
CA LYS A 351 4.76 5.47 18.86
C LYS A 351 5.11 4.12 18.25
N SER A 352 4.91 3.03 18.99
CA SER A 352 5.09 1.68 18.47
C SER A 352 3.96 1.27 17.52
N GLY A 353 2.83 2.00 17.53
CA GLY A 353 1.66 1.76 16.69
C GLY A 353 0.81 0.58 17.16
N ASN A 354 1.02 0.13 18.40
CA ASN A 354 0.28 -0.94 19.06
C ASN A 354 0.21 -0.60 20.56
N GLY A 355 -0.86 -0.95 21.26
CA GLY A 355 -0.92 -0.90 22.73
C GLY A 355 -1.64 0.31 23.32
N LEU A 356 -1.78 1.44 22.60
CA LEU A 356 -2.46 2.60 23.18
C LEU A 356 -3.96 2.32 23.37
N ARG A 357 -4.57 1.66 22.38
CA ARG A 357 -5.97 1.25 22.44
C ARG A 357 -6.21 0.26 23.56
N GLU A 358 -5.37 -0.76 23.68
CA GLU A 358 -5.49 -1.78 24.73
C GLU A 358 -5.37 -1.15 26.13
N LEU A 359 -4.45 -0.20 26.31
CA LEU A 359 -4.31 0.56 27.56
C LEU A 359 -5.52 1.46 27.86
N LEU A 360 -6.23 1.91 26.84
CA LEU A 360 -7.45 2.69 26.98
C LEU A 360 -8.65 1.80 27.31
N GLU A 361 -8.79 0.66 26.62
CA GLU A 361 -9.86 -0.32 26.84
C GLU A 361 -9.80 -0.95 28.25
N GLU A 362 -8.63 -0.97 28.90
CA GLU A 362 -8.49 -1.35 30.31
C GLU A 362 -9.20 -0.37 31.28
N ILE A 363 -9.40 0.89 30.87
CA ILE A 363 -9.94 1.97 31.70
C ILE A 363 -11.36 2.36 31.26
N ASP A 364 -11.57 2.42 29.95
CA ASP A 364 -12.83 2.73 29.28
C ASP A 364 -13.07 1.68 28.18
N PRO A 365 -13.64 0.52 28.54
CA PRO A 365 -13.80 -0.62 27.62
C PRO A 365 -14.62 -0.31 26.37
N GLU A 366 -15.56 0.63 26.47
CA GLU A 366 -16.43 1.04 25.36
C GLU A 366 -15.90 2.30 24.64
N LEU A 367 -14.85 2.93 25.17
CA LEU A 367 -14.28 4.20 24.69
C LEU A 367 -15.31 5.35 24.65
N ASP A 368 -16.34 5.26 25.49
CA ASP A 368 -17.49 6.19 25.54
C ASP A 368 -17.06 7.63 25.84
N TRP A 369 -16.06 7.80 26.71
CA TRP A 369 -15.58 9.14 27.05
C TRP A 369 -14.83 9.76 25.86
N LEU A 370 -14.00 8.95 25.19
CA LEU A 370 -13.26 9.39 24.01
C LEU A 370 -14.20 9.83 22.89
N TRP A 371 -15.27 9.04 22.72
CA TRP A 371 -16.35 9.26 21.77
C TRP A 371 -17.05 10.60 21.99
N HIS A 372 -17.54 10.86 23.20
CA HIS A 372 -18.37 12.03 23.46
C HIS A 372 -17.58 13.34 23.65
N TYR A 373 -16.34 13.27 24.16
CA TYR A 373 -15.65 14.46 24.64
C TYR A 373 -14.32 14.75 23.94
N ALA A 374 -13.52 13.73 23.62
CA ALA A 374 -12.17 13.96 23.10
C ALA A 374 -12.16 14.36 21.61
N LEU A 375 -12.95 13.67 20.78
CA LEU A 375 -13.01 13.90 19.33
C LEU A 375 -13.49 15.31 18.97
N ARG A 376 -14.53 15.80 19.64
CA ARG A 376 -15.16 17.09 19.33
C ARG A 376 -14.41 18.30 19.90
N ALA A 377 -13.70 18.17 21.03
CA ALA A 377 -13.09 19.31 21.72
C ALA A 377 -11.56 19.42 21.57
N SER A 378 -10.82 18.31 21.66
CA SER A 378 -9.35 18.33 21.84
C SER A 378 -8.56 17.62 20.73
N LEU A 379 -9.20 16.71 20.00
CA LEU A 379 -8.57 15.89 18.97
C LEU A 379 -8.97 16.28 17.55
N GLY A 380 -9.70 17.39 17.35
CA GLY A 380 -10.33 17.75 16.07
C GLY A 380 -9.44 17.57 14.83
N GLU A 381 -8.19 18.02 14.85
CA GLU A 381 -7.26 17.83 13.72
C GLU A 381 -6.78 16.38 13.54
N ALA A 382 -6.58 15.64 14.64
CA ALA A 382 -6.25 14.21 14.58
C ALA A 382 -7.45 13.37 14.11
N ALA A 383 -8.66 13.72 14.55
CA ALA A 383 -9.90 13.12 14.10
C ALA A 383 -10.14 13.37 12.60
N LYS A 384 -9.97 14.62 12.13
CA LYS A 384 -10.01 14.95 10.70
C LYS A 384 -8.95 14.18 9.90
N LYS A 385 -7.76 13.99 10.45
CA LYS A 385 -6.70 13.20 9.82
C LYS A 385 -7.07 11.72 9.71
N ALA A 386 -7.57 11.11 10.78
CA ALA A 386 -8.02 9.72 10.79
C ALA A 386 -9.20 9.52 9.83
N LEU A 387 -10.17 10.43 9.86
CA LEU A 387 -11.29 10.45 8.92
C LEU A 387 -10.82 10.57 7.47
N SER A 388 -9.97 11.56 7.13
CA SER A 388 -9.42 11.68 5.77
C SER A 388 -8.73 10.38 5.34
N ALA A 389 -8.00 9.75 6.24
CA ALA A 389 -7.32 8.51 5.93
C ALA A 389 -8.33 7.37 5.66
N ARG A 390 -9.50 7.35 6.30
CA ARG A 390 -10.60 6.44 5.95
C ARG A 390 -11.32 6.78 4.65
N LEU A 391 -11.59 8.06 4.41
CA LEU A 391 -12.16 8.53 3.13
C LEU A 391 -11.27 8.12 1.96
N ARG A 392 -9.96 7.98 2.18
CA ARG A 392 -9.06 7.41 1.18
C ARG A 392 -9.37 5.94 0.85
N ALA A 393 -9.72 5.10 1.82
CA ALA A 393 -10.13 3.71 1.54
C ALA A 393 -11.46 3.66 0.77
N VAL A 394 -12.41 4.55 1.12
CA VAL A 394 -13.67 4.70 0.36
C VAL A 394 -13.39 5.14 -1.07
N ALA A 395 -12.55 6.17 -1.27
CA ALA A 395 -12.18 6.63 -2.61
C ALA A 395 -11.51 5.54 -3.45
N VAL A 396 -10.67 4.70 -2.84
CA VAL A 396 -10.07 3.54 -3.53
C VAL A 396 -11.16 2.55 -3.93
N SER A 397 -12.10 2.26 -3.03
CA SER A 397 -13.21 1.36 -3.31
C SER A 397 -14.10 1.91 -4.43
N ASP A 398 -14.59 3.14 -4.32
CA ASP A 398 -15.45 3.78 -5.33
C ASP A 398 -14.82 3.74 -6.73
N VAL A 399 -13.54 4.06 -6.84
CA VAL A 399 -12.83 4.07 -8.14
C VAL A 399 -12.70 2.67 -8.71
N PHE A 400 -12.38 1.67 -7.89
CA PHE A 400 -12.19 0.30 -8.39
C PHE A 400 -13.50 -0.42 -8.66
N ASP A 401 -14.54 -0.17 -7.88
CA ASP A 401 -15.91 -0.68 -8.12
C ASP A 401 -16.45 -0.13 -9.46
N ALA A 402 -16.30 1.18 -9.70
CA ALA A 402 -16.68 1.80 -10.97
C ALA A 402 -15.92 1.23 -12.18
N MET A 403 -14.69 0.75 -11.99
CA MET A 403 -13.92 0.09 -13.07
C MET A 403 -14.37 -1.33 -13.38
N GLU A 404 -15.02 -2.03 -12.43
CA GLU A 404 -15.55 -3.37 -12.68
C GLU A 404 -16.94 -3.35 -13.30
N ALA A 405 -17.68 -2.27 -13.06
CA ALA A 405 -18.98 -2.04 -13.67
C ALA A 405 -18.90 -1.58 -15.14
N ALA A 406 -17.75 -1.11 -15.61
CA ALA A 406 -17.51 -0.58 -16.96
C ALA A 406 -16.83 -1.62 -17.86
#